data_AF-A0A928D6G4-F1
#
_entry.id   AF-A0A928D6G4-F1
#
_cell.length_a   1.000
_cell.length_b   1.000
_cell.length_c   1.000
_cell.angle_alpha   90.00
_cell.angle_beta   90.00
_cell.angle_gamma   90.00
#
_symmetry.space_group_name_H-M   'P 1'
#
loop_
_entity.id
_entity.type
_entity.pdbx_description
1 polymer ?
#
loop_
_entity_poly.entity_id
_entity_poly.type
_entity_poly.pdbx_seq_one_letter_code
_entity_poly.pdbx_strand_id
1 'polypeptide(L)'
;MAFDAAQLLRHAIAPDRFDQLRSAEAPAAAQTPVEIGRAMGMAVVVEQNPAAELQDAMEELSMHFEEKAAKKLGERKLGETRSRASAYLEAVEAWEKTLPDMPGREFLDRALRNLRQAMQNGGDLPDAGRLLQELAKGSEDPSHQFAMLDILEAALGEGDGALRDLVGAAREQLVKEKGAEVSAGINLAREVNARATTPEEMQSLRDLYRGEVIGFTTPQDCYRSLVASRGIAGLSAAIEFLLAGCGADLQSPSPSQMPEELRRIMLDLQCVQVLRTVFDSLAALVSRMSAQFGETCRFGGEAMTGKVLDFTERPFVSARDIAGFVAESGIVKLLAQMDFCREMMGVFRQLSSRLFSSEEDRARLVDATQEHLDGLVSLEDEAGQEEGGAS
;
A
#
# COMPACT_ATOMS: atom_id res chain seq x y z
N MET A 1 -24.64 13.70 22.99
CA MET A 1 -23.27 13.75 23.54
C MET A 1 -22.36 13.24 22.45
N ALA A 2 -21.74 14.16 21.71
CA ALA A 2 -20.93 13.86 20.53
C ALA A 2 -19.49 13.62 20.97
N PHE A 3 -18.92 12.49 20.55
CA PHE A 3 -17.52 12.13 20.76
C PHE A 3 -16.63 13.01 19.86
N ASP A 4 -15.64 13.64 20.47
CA ASP A 4 -14.69 14.55 19.82
C ASP A 4 -13.47 13.75 19.30
N ALA A 5 -13.44 13.48 17.99
CA ALA A 5 -12.33 12.82 17.32
C ALA A 5 -11.02 13.64 17.33
N ALA A 6 -11.11 14.96 17.57
CA ALA A 6 -9.97 15.85 17.68
C ALA A 6 -9.24 15.73 19.02
N GLN A 7 -9.95 15.29 20.06
CA GLN A 7 -9.36 14.96 21.35
C GLN A 7 -8.53 13.67 21.30
N LEU A 8 -8.90 12.69 20.48
CA LEU A 8 -8.14 11.44 20.32
C LEU A 8 -6.76 11.66 19.66
N LEU A 9 -6.68 12.59 18.71
CA LEU A 9 -5.39 13.01 18.13
C LEU A 9 -4.56 13.90 19.07
N ARG A 10 -5.22 14.63 19.98
CA ARG A 10 -4.55 15.42 21.05
C ARG A 10 -4.10 14.56 22.24
N HIS A 11 -4.72 13.40 22.47
CA HIS A 11 -4.43 12.50 23.61
C HIS A 11 -3.50 11.32 23.31
N ALA A 12 -2.81 11.31 22.17
CA ALA A 12 -1.67 10.42 21.92
C ALA A 12 -0.44 10.70 22.83
N ILE A 13 -0.58 11.54 23.87
CA ILE A 13 0.42 11.83 24.89
C ILE A 13 -0.28 12.06 26.26
N ALA A 14 -0.78 11.01 26.91
CA ALA A 14 -0.89 10.88 28.38
C ALA A 14 -1.46 9.48 28.75
N PRO A 15 -0.82 8.73 29.67
CA PRO A 15 -1.28 7.43 30.11
C PRO A 15 -2.23 7.61 31.30
N ASP A 16 -3.50 7.23 31.14
CA ASP A 16 -4.34 6.70 32.22
C ASP A 16 -5.77 6.55 31.71
N ARG A 17 -6.07 5.39 31.09
CA ARG A 17 -7.45 4.87 31.05
C ARG A 17 -7.63 3.41 30.61
N PHE A 18 -6.68 2.52 30.89
CA PHE A 18 -6.81 1.10 30.52
C PHE A 18 -6.88 0.08 31.66
N ASP A 19 -6.97 0.53 32.92
CA ASP A 19 -6.98 -0.37 34.08
C ASP A 19 -8.37 -0.84 34.57
N GLN A 20 -9.47 -0.49 33.88
CA GLN A 20 -10.83 -0.82 34.38
C GLN A 20 -11.64 -1.79 33.51
N LEU A 21 -11.04 -2.49 32.54
CA LEU A 21 -11.77 -3.47 31.72
C LEU A 21 -11.11 -4.85 31.57
N ARG A 22 -10.06 -5.17 32.34
CA ARG A 22 -9.45 -6.51 32.36
C ARG A 22 -9.68 -7.22 33.69
N SER A 23 -10.90 -7.70 33.88
CA SER A 23 -11.19 -8.74 34.88
C SER A 23 -12.24 -9.69 34.33
N ALA A 24 -11.81 -10.57 33.43
CA ALA A 24 -12.47 -11.85 33.17
C ALA A 24 -11.38 -12.83 32.69
N GLU A 25 -11.17 -13.88 33.47
CA GLU A 25 -10.17 -14.93 33.28
C GLU A 25 -10.35 -15.67 31.95
N ALA A 26 -9.24 -15.99 31.28
CA ALA A 26 -9.20 -16.98 30.20
C ALA A 26 -8.19 -18.11 30.56
N PRO A 27 -8.50 -19.38 30.23
CA PRO A 27 -7.78 -20.54 30.76
C PRO A 27 -6.50 -20.87 29.97
N ALA A 28 -5.59 -21.59 30.65
CA ALA A 28 -4.29 -22.02 30.16
C ALA A 28 -4.37 -22.86 28.86
N ALA A 29 -3.59 -22.48 27.85
CA ALA A 29 -3.41 -23.24 26.61
C ALA A 29 -2.38 -24.36 26.79
N ALA A 30 -2.76 -25.57 26.36
CA ALA A 30 -1.92 -26.77 26.34
C ALA A 30 -0.93 -26.74 25.16
N GLN A 31 0.30 -27.21 25.41
CA GLN A 31 1.37 -27.34 24.41
C GLN A 31 1.22 -28.66 23.64
N THR A 32 1.19 -28.59 22.30
CA THR A 32 1.28 -29.74 21.39
C THR A 32 2.68 -29.83 20.74
N PRO A 33 3.14 -31.04 20.34
CA PRO A 33 4.55 -31.29 20.02
C PRO A 33 4.94 -30.88 18.58
N VAL A 34 6.20 -30.45 18.43
CA VAL A 34 6.84 -29.98 17.19
C VAL A 34 7.31 -31.16 16.32
N GLU A 35 6.93 -31.18 15.04
CA GLU A 35 7.45 -32.11 14.03
C GLU A 35 8.71 -31.57 13.36
N ILE A 36 9.74 -32.41 13.21
CA ILE A 36 11.03 -32.06 12.61
C ILE A 36 11.13 -32.72 11.22
N GLY A 37 11.29 -31.91 10.18
CA GLY A 37 11.53 -32.35 8.79
C GLY A 37 12.97 -32.14 8.32
N ARG A 38 13.38 -32.81 7.24
CA ARG A 38 14.69 -32.62 6.58
C ARG A 38 14.51 -32.11 5.15
N ALA A 39 15.17 -31.00 4.82
CA ALA A 39 15.29 -30.49 3.46
C ALA A 39 16.78 -30.28 3.13
N MET A 40 17.23 -30.78 1.97
CA MET A 40 18.60 -30.61 1.45
C MET A 40 19.73 -31.03 2.42
N GLY A 41 19.51 -32.08 3.22
CA GLY A 41 20.54 -32.61 4.12
C GLY A 41 20.75 -31.81 5.41
N MET A 42 20.00 -30.73 5.63
CA MET A 42 19.95 -30.01 6.90
C MET A 42 18.62 -30.30 7.61
N ALA A 43 18.67 -30.46 8.94
CA ALA A 43 17.47 -30.55 9.77
C ALA A 43 16.85 -29.15 9.85
N VAL A 44 15.60 -29.02 9.44
CA VAL A 44 14.85 -27.75 9.50
C VAL A 44 13.72 -27.96 10.50
N VAL A 45 13.75 -27.17 11.58
CA VAL A 45 12.64 -27.05 12.52
C VAL A 45 11.68 -26.04 11.91
N VAL A 46 10.44 -26.45 11.63
CA VAL A 46 9.39 -25.52 11.22
C VAL A 46 8.85 -24.87 12.48
N GLU A 47 9.33 -23.67 12.76
CA GLU A 47 8.83 -22.86 13.87
C GLU A 47 7.47 -22.28 13.46
N GLN A 48 6.41 -22.94 13.92
CA GLN A 48 5.04 -22.48 13.70
C GLN A 48 4.76 -21.30 14.61
N ASN A 49 5.11 -20.09 14.13
CA ASN A 49 4.30 -18.86 14.20
C ASN A 49 5.21 -17.61 14.09
N PRO A 50 5.63 -17.20 12.88
CA PRO A 50 6.46 -15.99 12.69
C PRO A 50 5.76 -14.69 13.11
N ALA A 51 4.43 -14.72 13.28
CA ALA A 51 3.67 -13.60 13.84
C ALA A 51 3.86 -13.46 15.36
N ALA A 52 4.13 -14.55 16.08
CA ALA A 52 4.37 -14.51 17.52
C ALA A 52 5.77 -13.96 17.86
N GLU A 53 6.81 -14.36 17.11
CA GLU A 53 8.17 -13.78 17.29
C GLU A 53 8.22 -12.28 16.95
N LEU A 54 7.46 -11.85 15.93
CA LEU A 54 7.31 -10.44 15.61
C LEU A 54 6.59 -9.69 16.73
N GLN A 55 5.57 -10.30 17.34
CA GLN A 55 4.81 -9.73 18.45
C GLN A 55 5.64 -9.62 19.74
N ASP A 56 6.47 -10.61 20.04
CA ASP A 56 7.40 -10.56 21.18
C ASP A 56 8.52 -9.53 20.97
N ALA A 57 9.05 -9.41 19.74
CA ALA A 57 9.98 -8.35 19.37
C ALA A 57 9.34 -6.95 19.39
N MET A 58 8.03 -6.85 19.12
CA MET A 58 7.24 -5.62 19.24
C MET A 58 7.03 -5.23 20.71
N GLU A 59 6.81 -6.18 21.63
CA GLU A 59 6.71 -5.90 23.06
C GLU A 59 8.05 -5.41 23.63
N GLU A 60 9.18 -6.00 23.23
CA GLU A 60 10.52 -5.60 23.69
C GLU A 60 10.94 -4.20 23.17
N LEU A 61 10.54 -3.83 21.94
CA LEU A 61 10.75 -2.49 21.41
C LEU A 61 9.81 -1.44 22.03
N SER A 62 8.54 -1.80 22.30
CA SER A 62 7.59 -0.92 22.98
C SER A 62 8.07 -0.55 24.39
N MET A 63 8.65 -1.52 25.13
CA MET A 63 9.28 -1.28 26.43
C MET A 63 10.51 -0.33 26.32
N HIS A 64 11.30 -0.44 25.25
CA HIS A 64 12.46 0.44 25.04
C HIS A 64 12.09 1.91 24.73
N PHE A 65 10.89 2.14 24.18
CA PHE A 65 10.33 3.49 23.98
C PHE A 65 9.65 4.02 25.24
N GLU A 66 8.96 3.18 26.02
CA GLU A 66 8.41 3.52 27.34
C GLU A 66 9.52 3.92 28.33
N GLU A 67 10.67 3.24 28.32
CA GLU A 67 11.80 3.59 29.20
C GLU A 67 12.43 4.96 28.83
N LYS A 68 12.46 5.32 27.54
CA LYS A 68 12.88 6.67 27.07
C LYS A 68 11.84 7.75 27.33
N ALA A 69 10.55 7.42 27.32
CA ALA A 69 9.46 8.32 27.70
C ALA A 69 9.45 8.56 29.23
N ALA A 70 9.65 7.51 30.02
CA ALA A 70 9.74 7.58 31.48
C ALA A 70 11.00 8.35 31.95
N LYS A 71 12.15 8.18 31.29
CA LYS A 71 13.35 9.00 31.56
C LYS A 71 13.15 10.49 31.24
N LYS A 72 12.25 10.85 30.31
CA LYS A 72 11.89 12.25 30.00
C LYS A 72 10.88 12.87 30.99
N LEU A 73 10.13 12.05 31.73
CA LEU A 73 9.19 12.51 32.76
C LEU A 73 9.87 12.83 34.10
N GLY A 74 11.02 12.21 34.39
CA GLY A 74 11.75 12.39 35.65
C GLY A 74 12.55 13.70 35.80
N GLU A 75 12.84 14.42 34.71
CA GLU A 75 13.71 15.61 34.75
C GLU A 75 12.98 16.96 34.56
N ARG A 76 11.65 16.98 34.43
CA ARG A 76 10.91 18.25 34.23
C ARG A 76 10.40 18.84 35.54
N LYS A 77 11.35 19.21 36.39
CA LYS A 77 11.19 20.34 37.33
C LYS A 77 12.37 21.29 37.14
N LEU A 78 12.44 21.96 36.01
CA LEU A 78 13.26 23.17 35.87
C LEU A 78 12.52 24.13 34.96
N GLY A 79 12.10 25.26 35.52
CA GLY A 79 11.33 26.27 34.82
C GLY A 79 12.17 27.02 33.81
N GLU A 80 11.61 27.22 32.63
CA GLU A 80 11.94 28.33 31.75
C GLU A 80 10.70 28.65 30.93
N THR A 81 10.25 29.90 31.01
CA THR A 81 9.12 30.43 30.24
C THR A 81 9.49 30.39 28.76
N ARG A 82 9.13 29.32 28.07
CA ARG A 82 9.42 29.14 26.63
C ARG A 82 8.77 30.28 25.84
N SER A 83 9.57 31.03 25.09
CA SER A 83 9.06 32.11 24.24
C SER A 83 8.34 31.53 23.01
N ARG A 84 7.21 32.14 22.63
CA ARG A 84 6.41 31.80 21.44
C ARG A 84 7.24 31.73 20.15
N ALA A 85 8.22 32.61 20.01
CA ALA A 85 9.11 32.63 18.85
C ALA A 85 9.97 31.35 18.76
N SER A 86 10.35 30.76 19.90
CA SER A 86 11.08 29.48 19.94
C SER A 86 10.15 28.32 19.61
N ALA A 87 8.92 28.28 20.15
CA ALA A 87 7.96 27.22 19.83
C ALA A 87 7.60 27.16 18.34
N TYR A 88 7.41 28.33 17.70
CA TYR A 88 7.16 28.42 16.27
C TYR A 88 8.33 27.89 15.43
N LEU A 89 9.55 28.34 15.72
CA LEU A 89 10.74 27.93 14.95
C LEU A 89 11.01 26.42 15.09
N GLU A 90 10.83 25.87 16.29
CA GLU A 90 10.97 24.43 16.50
C GLU A 90 9.90 23.62 15.74
N ALA A 91 8.66 24.11 15.67
CA ALA A 91 7.61 23.47 14.88
C ALA A 91 7.94 23.48 13.38
N VAL A 92 8.44 24.60 12.86
CA VAL A 92 8.92 24.70 11.47
C VAL A 92 10.03 23.69 11.22
N GLU A 93 11.08 23.68 12.04
CA GLU A 93 12.22 22.76 11.86
C GLU A 93 11.82 21.29 11.96
N ALA A 94 10.90 20.94 12.87
CA ALA A 94 10.41 19.57 13.01
C ALA A 94 9.63 19.10 11.77
N TRP A 95 8.76 19.97 11.23
CA TRP A 95 7.97 19.64 10.05
C TRP A 95 8.78 19.70 8.76
N GLU A 96 9.70 20.66 8.59
CA GLU A 96 10.63 20.69 7.44
C GLU A 96 11.53 19.44 7.41
N LYS A 97 11.92 18.90 8.57
CA LYS A 97 12.64 17.63 8.62
C LYS A 97 11.78 16.44 8.17
N THR A 98 10.48 16.49 8.43
CA THR A 98 9.55 15.39 8.17
C THR A 98 9.05 15.45 6.72
N LEU A 99 8.60 16.63 6.28
CA LEU A 99 8.05 16.94 4.98
C LEU A 99 8.87 18.09 4.36
N PRO A 100 10.07 17.82 3.84
CA PRO A 100 10.99 18.86 3.37
C PRO A 100 10.47 19.63 2.14
N ASP A 101 9.48 19.09 1.46
CA ASP A 101 8.80 19.68 0.30
C ASP A 101 7.56 20.50 0.65
N MET A 102 7.25 20.67 1.95
CA MET A 102 6.15 21.51 2.38
C MET A 102 6.44 23.00 2.10
N PRO A 103 5.41 23.87 2.05
CA PRO A 103 5.61 25.30 1.89
C PRO A 103 6.52 25.88 2.98
N GLY A 104 7.61 26.51 2.54
CA GLY A 104 8.63 27.02 3.45
C GLY A 104 8.18 28.21 4.30
N ARG A 105 9.03 28.59 5.25
CA ARG A 105 8.77 29.64 6.26
C ARG A 105 8.21 30.95 5.71
N GLU A 106 8.64 31.42 4.54
CA GLU A 106 8.13 32.68 3.97
C GLU A 106 6.61 32.64 3.73
N PHE A 107 6.09 31.50 3.29
CA PHE A 107 4.66 31.29 3.12
C PHE A 107 3.94 31.30 4.46
N LEU A 108 4.47 30.57 5.45
CA LEU A 108 3.91 30.46 6.81
C LEU A 108 3.88 31.81 7.52
N ASP A 109 4.98 32.58 7.45
CA ASP A 109 5.08 33.92 8.03
C ASP A 109 4.05 34.88 7.41
N ARG A 110 3.79 34.76 6.09
CA ARG A 110 2.76 35.53 5.40
C ARG A 110 1.36 35.10 5.81
N ALA A 111 1.07 33.81 5.87
CA ALA A 111 -0.21 33.29 6.32
C ALA A 111 -0.54 33.77 7.75
N LEU A 112 0.43 33.68 8.67
CA LEU A 112 0.29 34.14 10.05
C LEU A 112 0.05 35.65 10.15
N ARG A 113 0.76 36.46 9.34
CA ARG A 113 0.50 37.91 9.27
C ARG A 113 -0.91 38.22 8.78
N ASN A 114 -1.37 37.53 7.73
CA ASN A 114 -2.71 37.74 7.18
C ASN A 114 -3.81 37.39 8.20
N LEU A 115 -3.66 36.27 8.92
CA LEU A 115 -4.59 35.88 9.99
C LEU A 115 -4.67 36.92 11.10
N ARG A 116 -3.52 37.43 11.58
CA ARG A 116 -3.49 38.46 12.61
C ARG A 116 -4.06 39.79 12.13
N GLN A 117 -3.80 40.18 10.88
CA GLN A 117 -4.38 41.39 10.30
C GLN A 117 -5.89 41.30 10.15
N ALA A 118 -6.42 40.15 9.75
CA ALA A 118 -7.87 39.93 9.67
C ALA A 118 -8.55 40.15 11.02
N MET A 119 -7.95 39.62 12.10
CA MET A 119 -8.41 39.83 13.47
C MET A 119 -8.30 41.29 13.94
N GLN A 120 -7.19 41.97 13.64
CA GLN A 120 -6.94 43.35 14.09
C GLN A 120 -7.81 44.39 13.38
N ASN A 121 -8.16 44.16 12.12
CA ASN A 121 -8.94 45.10 11.33
C ASN A 121 -10.45 45.06 11.65
N GLY A 122 -10.87 44.30 12.66
CA GLY A 122 -12.28 44.12 13.01
C GLY A 122 -13.12 43.46 11.91
N GLY A 123 -12.45 42.79 10.95
CA GLY A 123 -13.12 41.99 9.95
C GLY A 123 -13.54 40.64 10.53
N ASP A 124 -14.55 40.02 9.92
CA ASP A 124 -14.92 38.65 10.27
C ASP A 124 -13.73 37.73 10.00
N LEU A 125 -13.36 36.94 11.03
CA LEU A 125 -12.41 35.86 10.86
C LEU A 125 -12.92 34.93 9.73
N PRO A 126 -12.03 34.45 8.86
CA PRO A 126 -12.45 33.45 7.88
C PRO A 126 -12.97 32.22 8.62
N ASP A 127 -13.87 31.46 7.99
CA ASP A 127 -14.23 30.13 8.48
C ASP A 127 -13.10 29.12 8.21
N ALA A 128 -13.25 27.94 8.80
CA ALA A 128 -12.31 26.83 8.67
C ALA A 128 -12.02 26.45 7.20
N GLY A 129 -13.06 26.36 6.38
CA GLY A 129 -12.92 26.02 4.96
C GLY A 129 -12.14 27.08 4.18
N ARG A 130 -12.37 28.37 4.46
CA ARG A 130 -11.62 29.46 3.83
C ARG A 130 -10.17 29.48 4.27
N LEU A 131 -9.86 29.17 5.54
CA LEU A 131 -8.48 29.00 5.98
C LEU A 131 -7.79 27.85 5.21
N LEU A 132 -8.44 26.69 5.08
CA LEU A 132 -7.91 25.57 4.31
C LEU A 132 -7.66 25.94 2.83
N GLN A 133 -8.59 26.69 2.20
CA GLN A 133 -8.39 27.19 0.84
C GLN A 133 -7.21 28.16 0.71
N GLU A 134 -6.97 29.01 1.71
CA GLU A 134 -5.79 29.88 1.71
C GLU A 134 -4.49 29.08 1.86
N LEU A 135 -4.48 28.03 2.69
CA LEU A 135 -3.35 27.11 2.83
C LEU A 135 -3.12 26.29 1.55
N ALA A 136 -4.19 25.92 0.85
CA ALA A 136 -4.11 25.20 -0.42
C ALA A 136 -3.33 25.95 -1.51
N LYS A 137 -3.26 27.30 -1.43
CA LYS A 137 -2.42 28.11 -2.31
C LYS A 137 -0.92 27.85 -2.14
N GLY A 138 -0.51 27.34 -0.97
CA GLY A 138 0.85 26.88 -0.70
C GLY A 138 1.04 25.43 -1.13
N SER A 139 0.12 24.56 -0.74
CA SER A 139 0.10 23.16 -1.17
C SER A 139 -1.28 22.54 -1.01
N GLU A 140 -1.70 21.78 -2.03
CA GLU A 140 -2.94 21.00 -2.00
C GLU A 140 -2.81 19.67 -1.22
N ASP A 141 -1.59 19.28 -0.83
CA ASP A 141 -1.36 18.03 -0.08
C ASP A 141 -1.96 18.13 1.34
N PRO A 142 -2.85 17.20 1.75
CA PRO A 142 -3.46 17.23 3.07
C PRO A 142 -2.45 17.15 4.23
N SER A 143 -1.36 16.40 4.08
CA SER A 143 -0.32 16.28 5.10
C SER A 143 0.46 17.59 5.24
N HIS A 144 0.68 18.32 4.14
CA HIS A 144 1.25 19.68 4.22
C HIS A 144 0.29 20.64 4.90
N GLN A 145 -1.00 20.61 4.57
CA GLN A 145 -2.00 21.47 5.23
C GLN A 145 -2.08 21.22 6.72
N PHE A 146 -2.04 19.95 7.15
CA PHE A 146 -1.99 19.58 8.56
C PHE A 146 -0.73 20.14 9.25
N ALA A 147 0.45 19.97 8.64
CA ALA A 147 1.71 20.50 9.16
C ALA A 147 1.68 22.03 9.27
N MET A 148 1.15 22.73 8.25
CA MET A 148 1.00 24.19 8.28
C MET A 148 0.08 24.64 9.42
N LEU A 149 -1.05 23.96 9.65
CA LEU A 149 -1.95 24.26 10.78
C LEU A 149 -1.26 24.05 12.13
N ASP A 150 -0.44 23.01 12.25
CA ASP A 150 0.33 22.72 13.46
C ASP A 150 1.36 23.80 13.78
N ILE A 151 2.09 24.24 12.76
CA ILE A 151 3.04 25.35 12.87
C ILE A 151 2.32 26.66 13.23
N LEU A 152 1.18 26.95 12.58
CA LEU A 152 0.39 28.14 12.85
C LEU A 152 -0.08 28.15 14.30
N GLU A 153 -0.57 27.02 14.82
CA GLU A 153 -1.01 26.87 16.22
C GLU A 153 0.14 27.14 17.21
N ALA A 154 1.34 26.61 16.94
CA ALA A 154 2.54 26.87 17.75
C ALA A 154 2.94 28.35 17.79
N ALA A 155 2.53 29.14 16.79
CA ALA A 155 2.77 30.57 16.72
C ALA A 155 1.76 31.42 17.50
N LEU A 156 0.69 30.84 18.08
CA LEU A 156 -0.40 31.56 18.75
C LEU A 156 -0.18 31.68 20.27
N GLY A 157 -0.30 32.89 20.81
CA GLY A 157 -0.16 33.18 22.24
C GLY A 157 -1.49 33.21 23.01
N GLU A 158 -1.46 33.64 24.27
CA GLU A 158 -2.67 33.72 25.13
C GLU A 158 -3.74 34.69 24.58
N GLY A 159 -3.33 35.77 23.89
CA GLY A 159 -4.24 36.73 23.28
C GLY A 159 -4.85 36.32 21.94
N ASP A 160 -4.44 35.18 21.38
CA ASP A 160 -4.83 34.72 20.05
C ASP A 160 -5.99 33.69 20.10
N GLY A 161 -6.85 33.75 21.12
CA GLY A 161 -7.89 32.73 21.39
C GLY A 161 -8.79 32.41 20.19
N ALA A 162 -9.36 33.44 19.55
CA ALA A 162 -10.22 33.25 18.38
C ALA A 162 -9.48 32.67 17.16
N LEU A 163 -8.19 32.98 16.99
CA LEU A 163 -7.35 32.38 15.96
C LEU A 163 -7.05 30.91 16.28
N ARG A 164 -6.88 30.57 17.56
CA ARG A 164 -6.67 29.18 18.00
C ARG A 164 -7.92 28.35 17.73
N ASP A 165 -9.10 28.88 18.03
CA ASP A 165 -10.37 28.20 17.74
C ASP A 165 -10.55 27.98 16.24
N LEU A 166 -10.21 28.97 15.41
CA LEU A 166 -10.24 28.84 13.95
C LEU A 166 -9.26 27.79 13.43
N VAL A 167 -7.99 27.81 13.86
CA VAL A 167 -6.98 26.82 13.45
C VAL A 167 -7.38 25.42 13.92
N GLY A 168 -7.91 25.30 15.14
CA GLY A 168 -8.49 24.07 15.66
C GLY A 168 -9.63 23.55 14.78
N ALA A 169 -10.61 24.39 14.46
CA ALA A 169 -11.74 24.02 13.60
C ALA A 169 -11.30 23.62 12.18
N ALA A 170 -10.31 24.30 11.60
CA ALA A 170 -9.73 23.94 10.31
C ALA A 170 -9.01 22.58 10.35
N ARG A 171 -8.25 22.31 11.43
CA ARG A 171 -7.61 21.01 11.63
C ARG A 171 -8.65 19.89 11.80
N GLU A 172 -9.69 20.14 12.59
CA GLU A 172 -10.78 19.19 12.81
C GLU A 172 -11.53 18.87 11.51
N GLN A 173 -11.82 19.88 10.71
CA GLN A 173 -12.41 19.69 9.39
C GLN A 173 -11.49 18.89 8.47
N LEU A 174 -10.20 19.24 8.39
CA LEU A 174 -9.23 18.52 7.55
C LEU A 174 -9.10 17.06 7.96
N VAL A 175 -8.97 16.76 9.25
CA VAL A 175 -8.89 15.38 9.76
C VAL A 175 -10.18 14.61 9.47
N LYS A 176 -11.34 15.25 9.63
CA LYS A 176 -12.62 14.62 9.36
C LYS A 176 -12.78 14.25 7.88
N GLU A 177 -12.31 15.09 6.98
CA GLU A 177 -12.45 14.90 5.53
C GLU A 177 -11.31 14.07 4.92
N LYS A 178 -10.10 14.17 5.49
CA LYS A 178 -8.85 13.68 4.89
C LYS A 178 -7.90 13.01 5.88
N GLY A 179 -8.42 12.51 7.00
CA GLY A 179 -7.61 11.93 8.08
C GLY A 179 -6.69 10.80 7.64
N ALA A 180 -7.19 9.89 6.80
CA ALA A 180 -6.38 8.79 6.26
C ALA A 180 -5.25 9.31 5.37
N GLU A 181 -5.54 10.25 4.46
CA GLU A 181 -4.53 10.84 3.57
C GLU A 181 -3.48 11.66 4.32
N VAL A 182 -3.87 12.34 5.39
CA VAL A 182 -2.99 13.07 6.32
C VAL A 182 -2.04 12.09 7.01
N SER A 183 -2.60 11.07 7.68
CA SER A 183 -1.83 10.04 8.38
C SER A 183 -0.86 9.34 7.43
N ALA A 184 -1.32 8.90 6.26
CA ALA A 184 -0.47 8.25 5.27
C ALA A 184 0.72 9.13 4.87
N GLY A 185 0.49 10.39 4.49
CA GLY A 185 1.61 11.25 4.06
C GLY A 185 2.62 11.55 5.17
N ILE A 186 2.19 11.58 6.44
CA ILE A 186 3.10 11.74 7.59
C ILE A 186 3.86 10.43 7.87
N ASN A 187 3.15 9.30 7.90
CA ASN A 187 3.71 8.00 8.23
C ASN A 187 4.73 7.52 7.19
N LEU A 188 4.52 7.90 5.92
CA LEU A 188 5.43 7.59 4.82
C LEU A 188 6.60 8.55 4.66
N ALA A 189 6.67 9.63 5.44
CA ALA A 189 7.68 10.68 5.29
C ALA A 189 9.12 10.13 5.14
N ARG A 190 9.50 9.17 5.97
CA ARG A 190 10.83 8.55 5.90
C ARG A 190 11.06 7.80 4.58
N GLU A 191 10.08 7.01 4.14
CA GLU A 191 10.18 6.19 2.93
C GLU A 191 10.20 7.05 1.66
N VAL A 192 9.46 8.17 1.68
CA VAL A 192 9.43 9.17 0.61
C VAL A 192 10.76 9.92 0.54
N ASN A 193 11.23 10.46 1.66
CA ASN A 193 12.48 11.24 1.73
C ASN A 193 13.72 10.40 1.38
N ALA A 194 13.65 9.08 1.53
CA ALA A 194 14.74 8.17 1.15
C ALA A 194 14.80 7.89 -0.36
N ARG A 195 13.70 8.09 -1.11
CA ARG A 195 13.58 7.70 -2.53
C ARG A 195 13.41 8.86 -3.49
N ALA A 196 12.97 10.01 -2.99
CA ALA A 196 12.72 11.20 -3.79
C ALA A 196 13.63 12.35 -3.35
N THR A 197 14.04 13.17 -4.33
CA THR A 197 14.91 14.34 -4.08
C THR A 197 14.27 15.66 -4.45
N THR A 198 13.21 15.61 -5.27
CA THR A 198 12.43 16.78 -5.69
C THR A 198 11.04 16.77 -5.07
N PRO A 199 10.43 17.94 -4.83
CA PRO A 199 9.04 18.05 -4.37
C PRO A 199 8.05 17.27 -5.24
N GLU A 200 8.23 17.28 -6.56
CA GLU A 200 7.35 16.59 -7.50
C GLU A 200 7.44 15.06 -7.36
N GLU A 201 8.64 14.51 -7.16
CA GLU A 201 8.84 13.08 -6.87
C GLU A 201 8.22 12.69 -5.53
N MET A 202 8.40 13.52 -4.49
CA MET A 202 7.85 13.28 -3.16
C MET A 202 6.32 13.24 -3.19
N GLN A 203 5.71 14.21 -3.87
CA GLN A 203 4.28 14.23 -4.10
C GLN A 203 3.81 13.01 -4.88
N SER A 204 4.51 12.65 -5.96
CA SER A 204 4.19 11.49 -6.79
C SER A 204 4.20 10.17 -5.98
N LEU A 205 5.11 10.03 -5.01
CA LEU A 205 5.15 8.86 -4.12
C LEU A 205 4.00 8.87 -3.10
N ARG A 206 3.67 10.02 -2.51
CA ARG A 206 2.50 10.12 -1.61
C ARG A 206 1.20 9.83 -2.35
N ASP A 207 1.04 10.36 -3.55
CA ASP A 207 -0.15 10.13 -4.38
C ASP A 207 -0.28 8.66 -4.81
N LEU A 208 0.85 8.03 -5.15
CA LEU A 208 0.89 6.59 -5.43
C LEU A 208 0.40 5.77 -4.23
N TYR A 209 0.90 6.06 -3.03
CA TYR A 209 0.46 5.33 -1.84
C TYR A 209 -1.01 5.57 -1.54
N ARG A 210 -1.48 6.82 -1.58
CA ARG A 210 -2.89 7.14 -1.33
C ARG A 210 -3.81 6.49 -2.36
N GLY A 211 -3.43 6.52 -3.64
CA GLY A 211 -4.20 5.90 -4.73
C GLY A 211 -4.29 4.39 -4.59
N GLU A 212 -3.16 3.73 -4.33
CA GLU A 212 -3.11 2.26 -4.34
C GLU A 212 -3.46 1.63 -3.00
N VAL A 213 -3.21 2.28 -1.86
CA VAL A 213 -3.42 1.69 -0.52
C VAL A 213 -4.71 2.20 0.11
N ILE A 214 -4.95 3.52 0.16
CA ILE A 214 -6.21 4.05 0.70
C ILE A 214 -7.36 3.77 -0.27
N GLY A 215 -7.09 3.85 -1.57
CA GLY A 215 -8.04 3.50 -2.63
C GLY A 215 -8.02 2.02 -3.04
N PHE A 216 -7.43 1.12 -2.25
CA PHE A 216 -7.21 -0.26 -2.66
C PHE A 216 -8.53 -0.98 -2.99
N THR A 217 -8.60 -1.60 -4.17
CA THR A 217 -9.74 -2.43 -4.59
C THR A 217 -9.36 -3.90 -4.65
N THR A 218 -8.55 -4.28 -5.64
CA THR A 218 -8.13 -5.65 -5.92
C THR A 218 -6.67 -5.70 -6.38
N PRO A 219 -5.97 -6.84 -6.23
CA PRO A 219 -4.64 -7.01 -6.81
C PRO A 219 -4.61 -6.79 -8.33
N GLN A 220 -5.66 -7.19 -9.05
CA GLN A 220 -5.77 -7.03 -10.51
C GLN A 220 -5.85 -5.56 -10.90
N ASP A 221 -6.71 -4.79 -10.23
CA ASP A 221 -6.83 -3.35 -10.48
C ASP A 221 -5.54 -2.62 -10.11
N CYS A 222 -4.92 -2.98 -8.98
CA CYS A 222 -3.63 -2.43 -8.57
C CYS A 222 -2.55 -2.71 -9.62
N TYR A 223 -2.45 -3.95 -10.14
CA TYR A 223 -1.52 -4.28 -11.22
C TYR A 223 -1.76 -3.38 -12.45
N ARG A 224 -3.01 -3.28 -12.91
CA ARG A 224 -3.37 -2.46 -14.08
C ARG A 224 -3.05 -0.98 -13.85
N SER A 225 -3.38 -0.45 -12.68
CA SER A 225 -3.10 0.94 -12.29
C SER A 225 -1.59 1.24 -12.25
N LEU A 226 -0.80 0.34 -11.65
CA LEU A 226 0.65 0.49 -11.57
C LEU A 226 1.32 0.41 -12.93
N VAL A 227 0.88 -0.52 -13.80
CA VAL A 227 1.41 -0.60 -15.18
C VAL A 227 1.04 0.64 -15.97
N ALA A 228 -0.19 1.16 -15.85
CA ALA A 228 -0.62 2.36 -16.55
C ALA A 228 0.13 3.62 -16.10
N SER A 229 0.41 3.75 -14.79
CA SER A 229 1.02 4.96 -14.22
C SER A 229 2.56 4.94 -14.18
N ARG A 230 3.18 3.78 -13.96
CA ARG A 230 4.64 3.63 -13.79
C ARG A 230 5.30 2.84 -14.92
N GLY A 231 4.51 2.23 -15.80
CA GLY A 231 5.01 1.30 -16.80
C GLY A 231 5.46 -0.02 -16.18
N ILE A 232 5.57 -1.04 -17.02
CA ILE A 232 5.96 -2.38 -16.57
C ILE A 232 7.35 -2.37 -15.91
N ALA A 233 8.29 -1.55 -16.41
CA ALA A 233 9.64 -1.41 -15.85
C ALA A 233 9.65 -0.81 -14.44
N GLY A 234 8.70 0.06 -14.12
CA GLY A 234 8.57 0.69 -12.79
C GLY A 234 7.78 -0.13 -11.77
N LEU A 235 7.12 -1.22 -12.21
CA LEU A 235 6.20 -2.00 -11.38
C LEU A 235 6.86 -2.54 -10.09
N SER A 236 8.03 -3.16 -10.19
CA SER A 236 8.71 -3.75 -9.02
C SER A 236 9.07 -2.71 -7.98
N ALA A 237 9.60 -1.55 -8.41
CA ALA A 237 9.95 -0.45 -7.51
C ALA A 237 8.71 0.17 -6.86
N ALA A 238 7.60 0.26 -7.59
CA ALA A 238 6.33 0.72 -7.05
C ALA A 238 5.80 -0.23 -5.97
N ILE A 239 5.78 -1.55 -6.22
CA ILE A 239 5.33 -2.54 -5.24
C ILE A 239 6.22 -2.52 -3.98
N GLU A 240 7.54 -2.44 -4.15
CA GLU A 240 8.48 -2.34 -3.02
C GLU A 240 8.20 -1.10 -2.16
N PHE A 241 7.98 0.05 -2.81
CA PHE A 241 7.60 1.28 -2.11
C PHE A 241 6.27 1.14 -1.37
N LEU A 242 5.24 0.55 -1.99
CA LEU A 242 3.93 0.35 -1.37
C LEU A 242 4.01 -0.59 -0.16
N LEU A 243 4.78 -1.69 -0.26
CA LEU A 243 5.00 -2.62 0.85
C LEU A 243 5.76 -1.96 2.00
N ALA A 244 6.82 -1.21 1.71
CA ALA A 244 7.56 -0.46 2.72
C ALA A 244 6.67 0.61 3.39
N GLY A 245 5.87 1.32 2.59
CA GLY A 245 4.89 2.30 3.07
C GLY A 245 3.83 1.68 3.98
N CYS A 246 3.27 0.52 3.62
CA CYS A 246 2.33 -0.21 4.48
C CYS A 246 2.98 -0.64 5.80
N GLY A 247 4.25 -1.08 5.76
CA GLY A 247 5.01 -1.40 6.97
C GLY A 247 5.19 -0.19 7.88
N ALA A 248 5.59 0.96 7.32
CA ALA A 248 5.75 2.21 8.07
C ALA A 248 4.42 2.72 8.65
N ASP A 249 3.35 2.65 7.86
CA ASP A 249 2.01 3.06 8.28
C ASP A 249 1.45 2.16 9.40
N LEU A 250 1.64 0.85 9.29
CA LEU A 250 1.23 -0.13 10.30
C LEU A 250 1.96 0.06 11.64
N GLN A 251 3.22 0.48 11.61
CA GLN A 251 4.04 0.74 12.79
C GLN A 251 3.79 2.14 13.39
N SER A 252 3.02 2.99 12.72
CA SER A 252 2.72 4.33 13.20
C SER A 252 1.77 4.32 14.40
N PRO A 253 1.88 5.27 15.34
CA PRO A 253 0.90 5.47 16.41
C PRO A 253 -0.52 5.74 15.90
N SER A 254 -0.66 6.29 14.69
CA SER A 254 -1.95 6.54 14.04
C SER A 254 -1.89 6.10 12.57
N PRO A 255 -2.07 4.80 12.31
CA PRO A 255 -2.11 4.26 10.96
C PRO A 255 -3.21 4.91 10.10
N SER A 256 -3.01 4.99 8.80
CA SER A 256 -3.98 5.59 7.86
C SER A 256 -5.25 4.74 7.70
N GLN A 257 -5.14 3.44 7.96
CA GLN A 257 -6.23 2.46 7.91
C GLN A 257 -6.14 1.50 9.09
N MET A 258 -7.17 0.66 9.25
CA MET A 258 -7.14 -0.38 10.27
C MET A 258 -5.94 -1.32 10.04
N PRO A 259 -5.21 -1.73 11.10
CA PRO A 259 -4.04 -2.60 10.98
C PRO A 259 -4.30 -3.90 10.20
N GLU A 260 -5.50 -4.48 10.34
CA GLU A 260 -5.92 -5.68 9.62
C GLU A 260 -6.00 -5.44 8.12
N GLU A 261 -6.48 -4.26 7.73
CA GLU A 261 -6.63 -3.85 6.35
C GLU A 261 -5.28 -3.61 5.69
N LEU A 262 -4.35 -2.93 6.37
CA LEU A 262 -2.98 -2.76 5.88
C LEU A 262 -2.27 -4.11 5.70
N ARG A 263 -2.42 -5.05 6.65
CA ARG A 263 -1.88 -6.41 6.51
C ARG A 263 -2.50 -7.18 5.35
N ARG A 264 -3.81 -7.04 5.13
CA ARG A 264 -4.50 -7.62 3.97
C ARG A 264 -3.93 -7.06 2.66
N ILE A 265 -3.82 -5.74 2.56
CA ILE A 265 -3.26 -5.05 1.38
C ILE A 265 -1.82 -5.50 1.12
N MET A 266 -0.98 -5.68 2.15
CA MET A 266 0.38 -6.20 1.97
C MET A 266 0.40 -7.60 1.32
N LEU A 267 -0.50 -8.50 1.73
CA LEU A 267 -0.61 -9.84 1.11
C LEU A 267 -1.14 -9.76 -0.33
N ASP A 268 -2.02 -8.80 -0.60
CA ASP A 268 -2.57 -8.57 -1.93
C ASP A 268 -1.52 -7.92 -2.86
N LEU A 269 -0.66 -7.02 -2.36
CA LEU A 269 0.50 -6.49 -3.08
C LEU A 269 1.54 -7.57 -3.41
N GLN A 270 1.71 -8.59 -2.57
CA GLN A 270 2.52 -9.76 -2.92
C GLN A 270 1.91 -10.52 -4.10
N CYS A 271 0.58 -10.56 -4.24
CA CYS A 271 -0.06 -11.14 -5.42
C CYS A 271 0.24 -10.30 -6.68
N VAL A 272 0.29 -8.97 -6.55
CA VAL A 272 0.73 -8.07 -7.65
C VAL A 272 2.18 -8.37 -8.05
N GLN A 273 3.05 -8.70 -7.09
CA GLN A 273 4.43 -9.11 -7.38
C GLN A 273 4.49 -10.45 -8.16
N VAL A 274 3.61 -11.41 -7.85
CA VAL A 274 3.48 -12.64 -8.65
C VAL A 274 3.06 -12.32 -10.09
N LEU A 275 2.15 -11.37 -10.28
CA LEU A 275 1.72 -10.94 -11.62
C LEU A 275 2.87 -10.34 -12.46
N ARG A 276 3.87 -9.73 -11.82
CA ARG A 276 5.10 -9.32 -12.51
C ARG A 276 5.88 -10.52 -13.05
N THR A 277 6.04 -11.58 -12.26
CA THR A 277 6.71 -12.82 -12.69
C THR A 277 5.93 -13.52 -13.81
N VAL A 278 4.60 -13.49 -13.74
CA VAL A 278 3.71 -13.98 -14.80
C VAL A 278 3.95 -13.20 -16.09
N PHE A 279 4.00 -11.86 -16.03
CA PHE A 279 4.35 -11.05 -17.20
C PHE A 279 5.69 -11.44 -17.82
N ASP A 280 6.74 -11.62 -17.00
CA ASP A 280 8.06 -11.99 -17.50
C ASP A 280 8.03 -13.36 -18.21
N SER A 281 7.27 -14.32 -17.67
CA SER A 281 7.07 -15.64 -18.26
C SER A 281 6.30 -15.59 -19.58
N LEU A 282 5.26 -14.75 -19.67
CA LEU A 282 4.47 -14.57 -20.89
C LEU A 282 5.26 -13.82 -21.98
N ALA A 283 6.08 -12.84 -21.61
CA ALA A 283 6.97 -12.16 -22.55
C ALA A 283 8.04 -13.12 -23.13
N ALA A 284 8.58 -14.01 -22.29
CA ALA A 284 9.48 -15.07 -22.73
C ALA A 284 8.78 -16.08 -23.64
N LEU A 285 7.54 -16.48 -23.32
CA LEU A 285 6.72 -17.37 -24.14
C LEU A 285 6.48 -16.79 -25.54
N VAL A 286 6.06 -15.52 -25.63
CA VAL A 286 5.88 -14.82 -26.91
C VAL A 286 7.16 -14.83 -27.75
N SER A 287 8.30 -14.55 -27.12
CA SER A 287 9.61 -14.58 -27.79
C SER A 287 9.97 -15.99 -28.28
N ARG A 288 9.67 -17.02 -27.48
CA ARG A 288 9.91 -18.42 -27.82
C ARG A 288 9.05 -18.89 -28.99
N MET A 289 7.78 -18.49 -29.06
CA MET A 289 6.89 -18.82 -30.18
C MET A 289 7.49 -18.36 -31.52
N SER A 290 8.06 -17.15 -31.54
CA SER A 290 8.76 -16.64 -32.72
C SER A 290 10.07 -17.38 -33.00
N ALA A 291 10.92 -17.56 -32.00
CA ALA A 291 12.28 -18.09 -32.20
C ALA A 291 12.31 -19.59 -32.54
N GLN A 292 11.47 -20.40 -31.90
CA GLN A 292 11.49 -21.86 -32.03
C GLN A 292 10.52 -22.36 -33.10
N PHE A 293 9.33 -21.75 -33.18
CA PHE A 293 8.27 -22.22 -34.07
C PHE A 293 8.08 -21.33 -35.30
N GLY A 294 8.70 -20.15 -35.36
CA GLY A 294 8.47 -19.18 -36.44
C GLY A 294 7.05 -18.60 -36.42
N GLU A 295 6.37 -18.67 -35.27
CA GLU A 295 5.00 -18.19 -35.07
C GLU A 295 5.03 -16.75 -34.55
N THR A 296 4.24 -15.87 -35.16
CA THR A 296 4.12 -14.49 -34.69
C THR A 296 2.89 -14.38 -33.79
N CYS A 297 3.10 -14.28 -32.49
CA CYS A 297 2.01 -14.03 -31.55
C CYS A 297 1.44 -12.62 -31.79
N ARG A 298 0.11 -12.53 -31.85
CA ARG A 298 -0.60 -11.24 -31.99
C ARG A 298 -0.57 -10.42 -30.70
N PHE A 299 -0.33 -11.07 -29.57
CA PHE A 299 -0.23 -10.42 -28.26
C PHE A 299 1.24 -10.21 -27.87
N GLY A 300 1.55 -9.02 -27.36
CA GLY A 300 2.77 -8.81 -26.56
C GLY A 300 2.57 -9.30 -25.12
N GLY A 301 3.65 -9.31 -24.32
CA GLY A 301 3.60 -9.77 -22.92
C GLY A 301 2.54 -9.06 -22.07
N GLU A 302 2.37 -7.75 -22.24
CA GLU A 302 1.38 -6.96 -21.47
C GLU A 302 -0.06 -7.34 -21.83
N ALA A 303 -0.37 -7.43 -23.13
CA ALA A 303 -1.68 -7.89 -23.60
C ALA A 303 -1.97 -9.32 -23.15
N MET A 304 -0.94 -10.18 -23.12
CA MET A 304 -1.06 -11.55 -22.64
C MET A 304 -1.38 -11.59 -21.14
N THR A 305 -0.69 -10.80 -20.32
CA THR A 305 -1.00 -10.70 -18.88
C THR A 305 -2.40 -10.17 -18.66
N GLY A 306 -2.84 -9.17 -19.44
CA GLY A 306 -4.22 -8.68 -19.40
C GLY A 306 -5.24 -9.80 -19.64
N LYS A 307 -5.04 -10.63 -20.67
CA LYS A 307 -5.89 -11.79 -20.94
C LYS A 307 -5.87 -12.82 -19.82
N VAL A 308 -4.72 -13.06 -19.19
CA VAL A 308 -4.61 -13.92 -18.00
C VAL A 308 -5.44 -13.37 -16.83
N LEU A 309 -5.37 -12.06 -16.57
CA LEU A 309 -6.18 -11.42 -15.54
C LEU A 309 -7.68 -11.51 -15.83
N ASP A 310 -8.10 -11.38 -17.08
CA ASP A 310 -9.50 -11.54 -17.46
C ASP A 310 -10.02 -12.95 -17.11
N PHE A 311 -9.17 -13.99 -17.16
CA PHE A 311 -9.54 -15.33 -16.72
C PHE A 311 -9.67 -15.45 -15.19
N THR A 312 -8.91 -14.68 -14.41
CA THR A 312 -9.03 -14.72 -12.94
C THR A 312 -10.29 -14.02 -12.45
N GLU A 313 -10.85 -13.12 -13.25
CA GLU A 313 -12.07 -12.36 -12.97
C GLU A 313 -13.35 -13.03 -13.49
N ARG A 314 -13.23 -14.01 -14.38
CA ARG A 314 -14.38 -14.71 -14.99
C ARG A 314 -14.69 -16.01 -14.23
N PRO A 315 -15.91 -16.17 -13.70
CA PRO A 315 -16.34 -17.46 -13.20
C PRO A 315 -16.57 -18.43 -14.38
N PHE A 316 -16.28 -19.72 -14.17
CA PHE A 316 -16.54 -20.81 -15.13
C PHE A 316 -15.78 -20.72 -16.47
N VAL A 317 -14.45 -20.74 -16.44
CA VAL A 317 -13.64 -20.88 -17.67
C VAL A 317 -13.77 -22.30 -18.23
N SER A 318 -14.01 -22.42 -19.55
CA SER A 318 -14.14 -23.70 -20.26
C SER A 318 -13.01 -23.94 -21.26
N ALA A 319 -12.82 -25.18 -21.71
CA ALA A 319 -11.84 -25.51 -22.75
C ALA A 319 -12.08 -24.72 -24.06
N ARG A 320 -13.34 -24.34 -24.33
CA ARG A 320 -13.70 -23.49 -25.47
C ARG A 320 -13.17 -22.06 -25.31
N ASP A 321 -13.19 -21.50 -24.11
CA ASP A 321 -12.62 -20.18 -23.85
C ASP A 321 -11.10 -20.20 -24.06
N ILE A 322 -10.42 -21.26 -23.62
CA ILE A 322 -8.99 -21.46 -23.86
C ILE A 322 -8.70 -21.60 -25.36
N ALA A 323 -9.47 -22.42 -26.09
CA ALA A 323 -9.33 -22.56 -27.53
C ALA A 323 -9.52 -21.23 -28.27
N GLY A 324 -10.50 -20.42 -27.84
CA GLY A 324 -10.72 -19.07 -28.36
C GLY A 324 -9.51 -18.17 -28.14
N PHE A 325 -8.94 -18.18 -26.94
CA PHE A 325 -7.75 -17.41 -26.61
C PHE A 325 -6.51 -17.84 -27.42
N VAL A 326 -6.27 -19.15 -27.58
CA VAL A 326 -5.18 -19.67 -28.43
C VAL A 326 -5.38 -19.24 -29.88
N ALA A 327 -6.61 -19.33 -30.42
CA ALA A 327 -6.90 -18.87 -31.77
C ALA A 327 -6.72 -17.35 -31.94
N GLU A 328 -7.13 -16.56 -30.95
CA GLU A 328 -6.92 -15.10 -30.92
C GLU A 328 -5.43 -14.73 -30.90
N SER A 329 -4.59 -15.56 -30.25
CA SER A 329 -3.13 -15.36 -30.20
C SER A 329 -2.45 -15.46 -31.57
N GLY A 330 -3.12 -16.07 -32.56
CA GLY A 330 -2.64 -16.19 -33.93
C GLY A 330 -1.61 -17.29 -34.17
N ILE A 331 -1.35 -18.15 -33.18
CA ILE A 331 -0.46 -19.30 -33.29
C ILE A 331 -1.16 -20.37 -34.14
N VAL A 332 -0.57 -20.78 -35.26
CA VAL A 332 -1.21 -21.69 -36.22
C VAL A 332 -0.70 -23.13 -36.11
N LYS A 333 0.61 -23.34 -36.00
CA LYS A 333 1.20 -24.68 -35.92
C LYS A 333 0.74 -25.44 -34.68
N LEU A 334 0.28 -26.67 -34.89
CA LEU A 334 -0.23 -27.55 -33.81
C LEU A 334 0.79 -27.73 -32.68
N LEU A 335 2.04 -28.08 -33.00
CA LEU A 335 3.12 -28.21 -32.02
C LEU A 335 3.37 -26.92 -31.22
N ALA A 336 3.21 -25.76 -31.84
CA ALA A 336 3.36 -24.46 -31.18
C ALA A 336 2.17 -24.18 -30.25
N GLN A 337 0.94 -24.53 -30.66
CA GLN A 337 -0.25 -24.43 -29.82
C GLN A 337 -0.13 -25.33 -28.58
N MET A 338 0.41 -26.55 -28.73
CA MET A 338 0.64 -27.47 -27.62
C MET A 338 1.70 -26.94 -26.64
N ASP A 339 2.84 -26.43 -27.13
CA ASP A 339 3.85 -25.79 -26.27
C ASP A 339 3.29 -24.57 -25.54
N PHE A 340 2.55 -23.73 -26.26
CA PHE A 340 1.88 -22.57 -25.70
C PHE A 340 0.91 -22.95 -24.57
N CYS A 341 0.04 -23.95 -24.78
CA CYS A 341 -0.91 -24.41 -23.77
C CYS A 341 -0.23 -25.01 -22.54
N ARG A 342 0.86 -25.79 -22.72
CA ARG A 342 1.64 -26.33 -21.61
C ARG A 342 2.21 -25.21 -20.74
N GLU A 343 2.72 -24.16 -21.37
CA GLU A 343 3.31 -23.05 -20.63
C GLU A 343 2.27 -22.16 -19.97
N MET A 344 1.15 -21.90 -20.64
CA MET A 344 0.00 -21.22 -20.04
C MET A 344 -0.53 -21.96 -18.81
N MET A 345 -0.58 -23.29 -18.86
CA MET A 345 -0.95 -24.10 -17.70
C MET A 345 0.06 -23.94 -16.54
N GLY A 346 1.35 -23.84 -16.85
CA GLY A 346 2.38 -23.49 -15.86
C GLY A 346 2.13 -22.13 -15.21
N VAL A 347 1.80 -21.11 -16.02
CA VAL A 347 1.44 -19.77 -15.55
C VAL A 347 0.21 -19.79 -14.65
N PHE A 348 -0.88 -20.45 -15.05
CA PHE A 348 -2.10 -20.53 -14.26
C PHE A 348 -1.90 -21.22 -12.90
N ARG A 349 -1.02 -22.22 -12.84
CA ARG A 349 -0.65 -22.87 -11.58
C ARG A 349 0.15 -21.96 -10.64
N GLN A 350 0.91 -21.00 -11.16
CA GLN A 350 1.66 -20.04 -10.35
C GLN A 350 0.78 -18.93 -9.76
N LEU A 351 -0.39 -18.68 -10.33
CA LEU A 351 -1.32 -17.66 -9.83
C LEU A 351 -1.80 -18.01 -8.41
N SER A 352 -1.79 -16.99 -7.54
CA SER A 352 -2.34 -17.07 -6.19
C SER A 352 -3.85 -17.28 -6.23
N SER A 353 -4.39 -18.10 -5.32
CA SER A 353 -5.85 -18.28 -5.17
C SER A 353 -6.56 -16.97 -4.81
N ARG A 354 -5.86 -16.00 -4.22
CA ARG A 354 -6.39 -14.65 -3.92
C ARG A 354 -6.78 -13.84 -5.15
N LEU A 355 -6.26 -14.18 -6.33
CA LEU A 355 -6.63 -13.53 -7.59
C LEU A 355 -7.98 -14.01 -8.13
N PHE A 356 -8.56 -15.05 -7.52
CA PHE A 356 -9.79 -15.67 -7.96
C PHE A 356 -10.90 -15.44 -6.94
N SER A 357 -12.14 -15.50 -7.40
CA SER A 357 -13.32 -15.47 -6.51
C SER A 357 -13.40 -16.72 -5.62
N SER A 358 -12.89 -17.85 -6.10
CA SER A 358 -12.83 -19.11 -5.35
C SER A 358 -11.65 -19.98 -5.78
N GLU A 359 -11.21 -20.90 -4.93
CA GLU A 359 -10.20 -21.91 -5.31
C GLU A 359 -10.70 -22.85 -6.41
N GLU A 360 -12.02 -23.09 -6.47
CA GLU A 360 -12.64 -23.89 -7.52
C GLU A 360 -12.47 -23.24 -8.90
N ASP A 361 -12.56 -21.91 -8.99
CA ASP A 361 -12.40 -21.21 -10.27
C ASP A 361 -10.96 -21.34 -10.80
N ARG A 362 -9.97 -21.29 -9.91
CA ARG A 362 -8.57 -21.57 -10.27
C ARG A 362 -8.39 -23.01 -10.76
N ALA A 363 -8.97 -23.99 -10.07
CA ALA A 363 -8.91 -25.39 -10.48
C ALA A 363 -9.56 -25.59 -11.86
N ARG A 364 -10.75 -25.02 -12.08
CA ARG A 364 -11.45 -25.06 -13.37
C ARG A 364 -10.65 -24.44 -14.50
N LEU A 365 -9.95 -23.32 -14.27
CA LEU A 365 -9.07 -22.72 -15.28
C LEU A 365 -7.95 -23.68 -15.71
N VAL A 366 -7.33 -24.37 -14.75
CA VAL A 366 -6.28 -25.37 -15.03
C VAL A 366 -6.88 -26.57 -15.76
N ASP A 367 -8.03 -27.08 -15.32
CA ASP A 367 -8.69 -28.24 -15.94
C ASP A 367 -9.15 -27.94 -17.37
N ALA A 368 -9.74 -26.76 -17.61
CA ALA A 368 -10.13 -26.29 -18.94
C ALA A 368 -8.93 -26.19 -19.89
N THR A 369 -7.77 -25.76 -19.37
CA THR A 369 -6.54 -25.69 -20.16
C THR A 369 -5.99 -27.08 -20.48
N GLN A 370 -6.08 -28.02 -19.53
CA GLN A 370 -5.69 -29.42 -19.73
C GLN A 370 -6.60 -30.10 -20.77
N GLU A 371 -7.93 -29.93 -20.66
CA GLU A 371 -8.89 -30.49 -21.61
C GLU A 371 -8.63 -29.98 -23.04
N HIS A 372 -8.32 -28.70 -23.21
CA HIS A 372 -7.96 -28.17 -24.52
C HIS A 372 -6.64 -28.77 -25.05
N LEU A 373 -5.62 -28.89 -24.19
CA LEU A 373 -4.34 -29.50 -24.56
C LEU A 373 -4.48 -30.97 -24.97
N ASP A 374 -5.30 -31.76 -24.26
CA ASP A 374 -5.57 -33.16 -24.59
C ASP A 374 -6.25 -33.29 -25.96
N GLY A 375 -7.13 -32.34 -26.31
CA GLY A 375 -7.70 -32.24 -27.64
C GLY A 375 -6.66 -31.98 -28.73
N LEU A 376 -5.68 -31.10 -28.48
CA LEU A 376 -4.58 -30.83 -29.42
C LEU A 376 -3.66 -32.05 -29.60
N VAL A 377 -3.36 -32.78 -28.52
CA VAL A 377 -2.56 -34.02 -28.56
C VAL A 377 -3.27 -35.08 -29.40
N SER A 378 -4.58 -35.25 -29.21
CA SER A 378 -5.38 -36.21 -29.99
C SER A 378 -5.33 -35.90 -31.49
N LEU A 379 -5.40 -34.62 -31.87
CA LEU A 379 -5.26 -34.18 -33.27
C LEU A 379 -3.85 -34.45 -33.83
N GLU A 380 -2.80 -34.34 -33.02
CA GLU A 380 -1.43 -34.66 -33.43
C GLU A 380 -1.29 -36.16 -33.71
N ASP A 381 -1.81 -36.99 -32.81
CA ASP A 381 -1.76 -38.45 -32.92
C ASP A 381 -2.52 -38.95 -34.17
N GLU A 382 -3.69 -38.36 -34.47
CA GLU A 382 -4.46 -38.67 -35.67
C GLU A 382 -3.70 -38.30 -36.95
N ALA A 383 -3.10 -37.10 -37.01
CA ALA A 383 -2.32 -36.65 -38.17
C ALA A 383 -1.08 -37.53 -38.43
N GLY A 384 -0.39 -37.96 -37.37
CA GLY A 384 0.77 -38.85 -37.48
C GLY A 384 0.41 -40.27 -37.97
N GLN A 385 -0.80 -40.76 -37.66
CA GLN A 385 -1.29 -42.05 -38.15
C GLN A 385 -1.67 -42.02 -39.63
N GLU A 386 -2.21 -40.91 -40.13
CA GLU A 386 -2.52 -40.75 -41.56
C GLU A 386 -1.25 -40.66 -42.43
N GLU A 387 -0.20 -39.99 -41.95
CA GLU A 387 1.10 -39.94 -42.65
C GLU A 387 1.85 -41.28 -42.61
N GLY A 388 1.73 -42.04 -41.52
CA GLY A 388 2.36 -43.37 -41.36
C GLY A 388 1.64 -44.50 -42.10
N GLY A 389 0.34 -44.37 -42.37
CA GLY A 389 -0.46 -45.36 -43.11
C GLY A 389 -0.39 -45.27 -44.63
N ALA A 390 0.29 -44.25 -45.17
CA ALA A 390 0.45 -44.00 -46.61
C ALA A 390 1.85 -44.38 -47.15
N SER A 391 2.73 -44.97 -46.33
CA SER A 391 4.01 -45.58 -46.73
C SER A 391 3.90 -47.10 -46.76
#